data_AF-A0ABD5YRV5-F1
#
_entry.id   AF-A0ABD5YRV5-F1
#
_cell.length_a   1.000
_cell.length_b   1.000
_cell.length_c   1.000
_cell.angle_alpha   90.00
_cell.angle_beta   90.00
_cell.angle_gamma   90.00
#
_symmetry.space_group_name_H-M   'P 1'
#
loop_
_entity.id
_entity.type
_entity.pdbx_description
1 polymer ?
#
loop_
_entity_poly.entity_id
_entity_poly.type
_entity_poly.pdbx_seq_one_letter_code
_entity_poly.pdbx_strand_id
1 'polypeptide(L)'
;MFVDVVYPGWVPFHRLGYVTDIFGFIEAHDQILEYEFETFVGGHLTRLGTREDVKTQREYINDLKDASKNAIEMVELDPIAKRVGTDNSYTFFLAFEKSLVETAADTVREKWTGRLGGVDSFVESHCSVMIASLRVEYGILGPFGLKGNWKE
;
A
#
# COMPACT_ATOMS: atom_id res chain seq x y z
N MET A 1 14.30 16.13 -6.88
CA MET A 1 15.12 15.51 -5.83
C MET A 1 14.30 14.39 -5.23
N PHE A 2 14.80 13.15 -5.19
CA PHE A 2 14.04 11.96 -4.77
C PHE A 2 14.54 11.44 -3.41
N VAL A 3 14.48 12.29 -2.39
CA VAL A 3 14.82 11.90 -1.01
C VAL A 3 13.59 11.29 -0.36
N ASP A 4 13.76 10.22 0.41
CA ASP A 4 12.68 9.48 1.09
C ASP A 4 11.60 8.90 0.20
N VAL A 5 11.92 8.70 -1.08
CA VAL A 5 11.11 7.92 -2.03
C VAL A 5 11.53 6.46 -2.05
N VAL A 6 12.84 6.18 -1.93
CA VAL A 6 13.42 4.82 -1.95
C VAL A 6 14.27 4.60 -0.70
N TYR A 7 14.10 3.42 -0.10
CA TYR A 7 14.74 2.95 1.13
C TYR A 7 15.54 1.68 0.80
N PRO A 8 16.81 1.78 0.40
CA PRO A 8 17.56 0.66 -0.14
C PRO A 8 17.70 -0.53 0.82
N GLY A 9 17.09 -1.68 0.49
CA GLY A 9 17.10 -2.90 1.30
C GLY A 9 16.04 -2.96 2.41
N TRP A 10 15.17 -1.96 2.50
CA TRP A 10 14.12 -1.85 3.50
C TRP A 10 12.80 -1.47 2.85
N VAL A 11 11.70 -1.76 3.53
CA VAL A 11 10.44 -1.08 3.21
C VAL A 11 10.53 0.39 3.65
N PRO A 12 9.75 1.29 3.06
CA PRO A 12 9.62 2.66 3.57
C PRO A 12 9.27 2.69 5.05
N PHE A 13 9.58 3.81 5.72
CA PHE A 13 9.12 4.01 7.10
C PHE A 13 7.58 4.05 7.14
N HIS A 14 7.00 3.83 8.32
CA HIS A 14 5.56 3.78 8.59
C HIS A 14 4.70 4.66 7.66
N ARG A 15 3.54 4.12 7.21
CA ARG A 15 2.62 4.83 6.29
C ARG A 15 3.35 5.36 5.04
N LEU A 16 4.19 4.51 4.46
CA LEU A 16 5.07 4.74 3.31
C LEU A 16 5.84 6.08 3.35
N GLY A 17 6.32 6.44 4.54
CA GLY A 17 7.14 7.62 4.80
C GLY A 17 6.34 8.88 5.11
N TYR A 18 5.09 8.77 5.58
CA TYR A 18 4.16 9.89 5.76
C TYR A 18 3.85 10.67 4.48
N VAL A 19 3.83 9.97 3.36
CA VAL A 19 3.51 10.58 2.08
C VAL A 19 2.05 11.05 2.05
N THR A 20 1.83 12.24 1.47
CA THR A 20 0.49 12.84 1.32
C THR A 20 -0.12 12.64 -0.06
N ASP A 21 0.68 12.23 -1.04
CA ASP A 21 0.27 11.91 -2.41
C ASP A 21 0.78 10.52 -2.77
N ILE A 22 -0.09 9.51 -2.63
CA ILE A 22 0.26 8.11 -2.88
C ILE A 22 0.43 7.85 -4.40
N PHE A 23 -0.30 8.55 -5.27
CA PHE A 23 -0.14 8.41 -6.72
C PHE A 23 1.23 8.88 -7.15
N GLY A 24 1.59 10.11 -6.77
CA GLY A 24 2.89 10.69 -7.05
C GLY A 24 4.02 9.84 -6.47
N PHE A 25 3.82 9.22 -5.30
CA PHE A 25 4.79 8.29 -4.71
C PHE A 25 5.03 7.03 -5.56
N ILE A 26 3.97 6.44 -6.09
CA ILE A 26 4.06 5.28 -6.98
C ILE A 26 4.81 5.68 -8.27
N GLU A 27 4.41 6.78 -8.91
CA GLU A 27 5.01 7.27 -10.15
C GLU A 27 6.48 7.70 -9.99
N ALA A 28 6.85 8.24 -8.83
CA ALA A 28 8.21 8.70 -8.56
C ALA A 28 9.25 7.59 -8.76
N HIS A 29 8.89 6.33 -8.55
CA HIS A 29 9.80 5.20 -8.79
C HIS A 29 10.13 5.04 -10.28
N ASP A 30 9.15 5.21 -11.16
CA ASP A 30 9.38 5.16 -12.61
C ASP A 30 10.18 6.38 -13.07
N GLN A 31 9.85 7.58 -12.55
CA GLN A 31 10.61 8.81 -12.83
C GLN A 31 12.08 8.70 -12.43
N ILE A 32 12.39 8.13 -11.26
CA ILE A 32 13.78 7.87 -10.85
C ILE A 32 14.48 7.00 -11.90
N LEU A 33 13.80 5.97 -12.40
CA LEU A 33 14.38 5.00 -13.33
C LEU A 33 14.65 5.57 -14.72
N GLU A 34 14.09 6.72 -15.08
CA GLU A 34 14.38 7.44 -16.33
C GLU A 34 15.78 8.10 -16.35
N TYR A 35 16.32 8.44 -15.19
CA TYR A 35 17.65 9.05 -15.09
C TYR A 35 18.75 8.00 -15.25
N GLU A 36 19.87 8.36 -15.87
CA GLU A 36 21.11 7.58 -15.81
C GLU A 36 21.84 7.86 -14.49
N PHE A 37 21.97 6.85 -13.61
CA PHE A 37 22.69 6.94 -12.34
C PHE A 37 23.29 5.60 -11.94
N GLU A 38 24.44 5.65 -11.27
CA GLU A 38 25.07 4.49 -10.66
C GLU A 38 24.69 4.35 -9.18
N THR A 39 24.69 5.46 -8.45
CA THR A 39 24.41 5.53 -7.02
C THR A 39 23.13 6.32 -6.75
N PHE A 40 22.23 5.74 -5.96
CA PHE A 40 21.07 6.43 -5.40
C PHE A 40 21.37 6.86 -3.96
N VAL A 41 21.28 8.17 -3.69
CA VAL A 41 21.44 8.73 -2.34
C VAL A 41 20.06 8.96 -1.74
N GLY A 42 19.61 8.03 -0.92
CA GLY A 42 18.37 8.14 -0.14
C GLY A 42 18.52 9.05 1.08
N GLY A 43 17.43 9.28 1.81
CA GLY A 43 17.43 10.15 3.01
C GLY A 43 17.65 9.41 4.33
N HIS A 44 17.28 8.14 4.42
CA HIS A 44 17.28 7.38 5.68
C HIS A 44 17.94 6.00 5.56
N LEU A 45 18.18 5.39 6.73
CA LEU A 45 18.71 4.05 6.97
C LEU A 45 20.22 3.93 6.72
N THR A 46 20.70 2.73 6.40
CA THR A 46 22.09 2.33 6.68
C THR A 46 23.00 2.27 5.46
N ARG A 47 22.48 2.43 4.24
CA ARG A 47 23.28 2.29 3.02
C ARG A 47 22.79 3.13 1.85
N LEU A 48 23.70 3.40 0.93
CA LEU A 48 23.40 3.91 -0.39
C LEU A 48 22.61 2.87 -1.20
N GLY A 49 21.86 3.37 -2.18
CA GLY A 49 21.07 2.57 -3.10
C GLY A 49 21.69 2.46 -4.48
N THR A 50 21.11 1.56 -5.25
CA THR A 50 21.42 1.30 -6.65
C THR A 50 20.14 1.35 -7.48
N ARG A 51 20.25 1.26 -8.80
CA ARG A 51 19.08 1.10 -9.67
C ARG A 51 18.24 -0.13 -9.33
N GLU A 52 18.86 -1.23 -8.88
CA GLU A 52 18.10 -2.42 -8.48
C GLU A 52 17.33 -2.23 -7.17
N ASP A 53 17.81 -1.37 -6.27
CA ASP A 53 17.04 -0.99 -5.08
C ASP A 53 15.77 -0.22 -5.44
N VAL A 54 15.85 0.67 -6.42
CA VAL A 54 14.68 1.40 -6.96
C VAL A 54 13.70 0.44 -7.60
N LYS A 55 14.17 -0.49 -8.43
CA LYS A 55 13.31 -1.52 -9.04
C LYS A 55 12.67 -2.43 -8.01
N THR A 56 13.43 -2.85 -7.00
CA THR A 56 12.93 -3.70 -5.91
C THR A 56 11.85 -2.97 -5.13
N GLN A 57 12.05 -1.70 -4.79
CA GLN A 57 11.03 -0.95 -4.08
C GLN A 57 9.80 -0.68 -4.95
N ARG A 58 9.98 -0.38 -6.24
CA ARG A 58 8.86 -0.27 -7.19
C ARG A 58 8.03 -1.56 -7.25
N GLU A 59 8.69 -2.73 -7.29
CA GLU A 59 8.02 -4.03 -7.26
C GLU A 59 7.21 -4.18 -5.95
N TYR A 60 7.80 -3.85 -4.80
CA TYR A 60 7.12 -3.89 -3.51
C TYR A 60 5.86 -3.00 -3.47
N ILE A 61 5.96 -1.76 -3.98
CA ILE A 61 4.84 -0.82 -4.00
C ILE A 61 3.72 -1.27 -4.94
N ASN A 62 4.06 -1.86 -6.09
CA ASN A 62 3.06 -2.40 -7.01
C ASN A 62 2.38 -3.65 -6.43
N ASP A 63 3.13 -4.58 -5.83
CA ASP A 63 2.53 -5.74 -5.16
C ASP A 63 1.61 -5.32 -4.00
N LEU A 64 2.01 -4.29 -3.24
CA LEU A 64 1.18 -3.70 -2.17
C LEU A 64 -0.12 -3.10 -2.72
N LYS A 65 -0.04 -2.37 -3.85
CA LYS A 65 -1.20 -1.80 -4.54
C LYS A 65 -2.16 -2.89 -5.01
N ASP A 66 -1.63 -3.93 -5.65
CA ASP A 66 -2.43 -5.04 -6.18
C ASP A 66 -3.07 -5.85 -5.05
N ALA A 67 -2.31 -6.19 -3.99
CA ALA A 67 -2.84 -6.85 -2.81
C ALA A 67 -3.94 -6.02 -2.12
N SER A 68 -3.73 -4.71 -2.00
CA SER A 68 -4.71 -3.77 -1.43
C SER A 68 -5.99 -3.71 -2.26
N LYS A 69 -5.87 -3.63 -3.59
CA LYS A 69 -7.01 -3.65 -4.50
C LYS A 69 -7.78 -4.97 -4.40
N ASN A 70 -7.08 -6.09 -4.43
CA ASN A 70 -7.70 -7.41 -4.31
C ASN A 70 -8.44 -7.57 -2.98
N ALA A 71 -7.88 -7.08 -1.87
CA ALA A 71 -8.56 -7.10 -0.58
C ALA A 71 -9.87 -6.29 -0.62
N ILE A 72 -9.88 -5.11 -1.25
CA ILE A 72 -11.09 -4.29 -1.42
C ILE A 72 -12.18 -5.03 -2.20
N GLU A 73 -11.79 -5.85 -3.18
CA GLU A 73 -12.72 -6.61 -4.02
C GLU A 73 -13.22 -7.91 -3.36
N MET A 74 -12.39 -8.57 -2.55
CA MET A 74 -12.66 -9.91 -2.02
C MET A 74 -13.24 -9.95 -0.61
N VAL A 75 -12.99 -8.94 0.24
CA VAL A 75 -13.46 -8.97 1.64
C VAL A 75 -14.98 -8.79 1.70
N GLU A 76 -15.65 -9.82 2.18
CA GLU A 76 -17.11 -9.87 2.33
C GLU A 76 -17.59 -9.22 3.64
N LEU A 77 -18.74 -8.56 3.58
CA LEU A 77 -19.35 -7.87 4.72
C LEU A 77 -20.04 -8.82 5.71
N ASP A 78 -20.60 -9.94 5.23
CA ASP A 78 -21.38 -10.86 6.05
C ASP A 78 -20.59 -11.49 7.22
N PRO A 79 -19.35 -11.98 7.02
CA PRO A 79 -18.54 -12.47 8.14
C PRO A 79 -18.22 -11.39 9.17
N ILE A 80 -18.03 -10.14 8.72
CA ILE A 80 -17.75 -8.99 9.60
C ILE A 80 -19.00 -8.65 10.41
N ALA A 81 -20.16 -8.57 9.76
CA ALA A 81 -21.45 -8.30 10.40
C ALA A 81 -21.77 -9.33 11.49
N LYS A 82 -21.50 -10.62 11.23
CA LYS A 82 -21.66 -11.69 12.22
C LYS A 82 -20.70 -11.54 13.42
N ARG A 83 -19.49 -11.01 13.18
CA ARG A 83 -18.45 -10.87 14.21
C ARG A 83 -18.69 -9.67 15.14
N VAL A 84 -19.10 -8.52 14.59
CA VAL A 84 -19.16 -7.25 15.35
C VAL A 84 -20.55 -6.60 15.40
N GLY A 85 -21.55 -7.17 14.74
CA GLY A 85 -22.87 -6.57 14.59
C GLY A 85 -22.90 -5.43 13.57
N THR A 86 -24.10 -4.87 13.33
CA THR A 86 -24.32 -3.73 12.42
C THR A 86 -24.97 -2.52 13.11
N ASP A 87 -25.32 -2.64 14.39
CA ASP A 87 -26.00 -1.59 15.16
C ASP A 87 -25.14 -0.33 15.34
N ASN A 88 -23.81 -0.50 15.40
CA ASN A 88 -22.85 0.60 15.39
C ASN A 88 -22.07 0.60 14.07
N SER A 89 -22.42 1.54 13.20
CA SER A 89 -21.83 1.67 11.86
C SER A 89 -20.33 1.93 11.90
N TYR A 90 -19.81 2.67 12.88
CA TYR A 90 -18.37 2.93 13.02
C TYR A 90 -17.61 1.68 13.44
N THR A 91 -18.15 0.91 14.38
CA THR A 91 -17.54 -0.37 14.79
C THR A 91 -17.50 -1.36 13.63
N PHE A 92 -18.61 -1.47 12.89
CA PHE A 92 -18.71 -2.31 11.70
C PHE A 92 -17.68 -1.90 10.64
N PHE A 93 -17.59 -0.60 10.34
CA PHE A 93 -16.68 -0.09 9.33
C PHE A 93 -15.20 -0.23 9.72
N LEU A 94 -14.83 0.06 10.98
CA LEU A 94 -13.47 -0.18 11.47
C LEU A 94 -13.08 -1.66 11.39
N ALA A 95 -14.03 -2.56 11.66
CA ALA A 95 -13.79 -4.00 11.50
C ALA A 95 -13.62 -4.41 10.03
N PHE A 96 -14.31 -3.74 9.10
CA PHE A 96 -14.11 -3.92 7.66
C PHE A 96 -12.74 -3.42 7.21
N GLU A 97 -12.36 -2.19 7.55
CA GLU A 97 -11.04 -1.64 7.20
C GLU A 97 -9.90 -2.49 7.76
N LYS A 98 -10.05 -2.96 8.99
CA LYS A 98 -9.09 -3.90 9.59
C LYS A 98 -8.98 -5.19 8.76
N SER A 99 -10.10 -5.80 8.36
CA SER A 99 -10.08 -7.01 7.54
C SER A 99 -9.47 -6.80 6.15
N LEU A 100 -9.65 -5.62 5.53
CA LEU A 100 -8.94 -5.26 4.29
C LEU A 100 -7.43 -5.22 4.50
N VAL A 101 -6.98 -4.51 5.54
CA VAL A 101 -5.55 -4.32 5.86
C VAL A 101 -4.88 -5.65 6.16
N GLU A 102 -5.49 -6.48 7.02
CA GLU A 102 -4.96 -7.81 7.37
C GLU A 102 -4.83 -8.69 6.11
N THR A 103 -5.88 -8.74 5.28
CA THR A 103 -5.90 -9.56 4.06
C THR A 103 -4.79 -9.13 3.08
N ALA A 104 -4.67 -7.82 2.82
CA ALA A 104 -3.63 -7.30 1.94
C ALA A 104 -2.22 -7.51 2.52
N ALA A 105 -2.05 -7.29 3.83
CA ALA A 105 -0.77 -7.43 4.50
C ALA A 105 -0.27 -8.88 4.46
N ASP A 106 -1.14 -9.86 4.66
CA ASP A 106 -0.79 -11.27 4.61
C ASP A 106 -0.28 -11.70 3.23
N THR A 107 -0.93 -11.23 2.15
CA THR A 107 -0.43 -11.44 0.78
C THR A 107 0.94 -10.83 0.56
N VAL A 108 1.18 -9.61 1.05
CA VAL A 108 2.47 -8.93 0.86
C VAL A 108 3.57 -9.60 1.69
N ARG A 109 3.28 -10.02 2.92
CA ARG A 109 4.23 -10.74 3.80
C ARG A 109 4.73 -12.02 3.14
N GLU A 110 3.85 -12.79 2.51
CA GLU A 110 4.20 -14.05 1.86
C GLU A 110 5.39 -13.89 0.88
N LYS A 111 5.40 -12.80 0.11
CA LYS A 111 6.45 -12.53 -0.86
C LYS A 111 7.64 -11.76 -0.27
N TRP A 112 7.40 -10.84 0.66
CA TRP A 112 8.39 -9.80 1.00
C TRP A 112 9.11 -10.00 2.34
N THR A 113 8.57 -10.79 3.27
CA THR A 113 9.26 -11.09 4.52
C THR A 113 10.58 -11.80 4.22
N GLY A 114 11.68 -11.27 4.79
CA GLY A 114 13.04 -11.73 4.53
C GLY A 114 13.70 -11.16 3.26
N ARG A 115 12.95 -10.53 2.34
CA ARG A 115 13.52 -9.81 1.17
C ARG A 115 13.88 -8.35 1.51
N LEU A 116 13.03 -7.68 2.27
CA LEU A 116 13.24 -6.30 2.73
C LEU A 116 13.16 -6.23 4.25
N GLY A 117 14.02 -5.41 4.86
CA GLY A 117 13.95 -5.12 6.29
C GLY A 117 12.69 -4.33 6.64
N GLY A 118 12.08 -4.62 7.79
CA GLY A 118 10.94 -3.87 8.34
C GLY A 118 9.55 -4.26 7.81
N VAL A 119 9.44 -5.27 6.94
CA VAL A 119 8.15 -5.75 6.40
C VAL A 119 7.17 -6.08 7.53
N ASP A 120 7.58 -6.93 8.48
CA ASP A 120 6.70 -7.38 9.57
C ASP A 120 6.25 -6.22 10.48
N SER A 121 7.03 -5.14 10.53
CA SER A 121 6.73 -3.96 11.36
C SER A 121 5.75 -3.00 10.71
N PHE A 122 5.84 -2.78 9.39
CA PHE A 122 5.16 -1.65 8.76
C PHE A 122 4.19 -2.02 7.63
N VAL A 123 4.16 -3.28 7.18
CA VAL A 123 3.31 -3.68 6.04
C VAL A 123 1.83 -3.33 6.23
N GLU A 124 1.25 -3.54 7.42
CA GLU A 124 -0.15 -3.17 7.68
C GLU A 124 -0.38 -1.66 7.54
N SER A 125 0.58 -0.85 7.99
CA SER A 125 0.47 0.60 7.82
C SER A 125 0.59 1.04 6.36
N HIS A 126 1.35 0.30 5.55
CA HIS A 126 1.49 0.54 4.12
C HIS A 126 0.20 0.16 3.39
N CYS A 127 -0.37 -1.01 3.71
CA CYS A 127 -1.66 -1.44 3.19
C CYS A 127 -2.74 -0.43 3.57
N SER A 128 -2.75 0.07 4.81
CA SER A 128 -3.76 1.03 5.29
C SER A 128 -3.78 2.32 4.45
N VAL A 129 -2.62 2.95 4.20
CA VAL A 129 -2.58 4.17 3.37
C VAL A 129 -2.85 3.90 1.90
N MET A 130 -2.40 2.76 1.39
CA MET A 130 -2.67 2.35 0.00
C MET A 130 -4.17 2.10 -0.23
N ILE A 131 -4.83 1.36 0.66
CA ILE A 131 -6.28 1.11 0.63
C ILE A 131 -7.05 2.43 0.71
N ALA A 132 -6.65 3.35 1.59
CA ALA A 132 -7.28 4.66 1.70
C ALA A 132 -7.19 5.45 0.37
N SER A 133 -6.00 5.52 -0.24
CA SER A 133 -5.80 6.15 -1.54
C SER A 133 -6.62 5.47 -2.64
N LEU A 134 -6.59 4.14 -2.75
CA LEU A 134 -7.38 3.40 -3.75
C LEU A 134 -8.89 3.67 -3.65
N ARG A 135 -9.41 3.83 -2.44
CA ARG A 135 -10.84 4.10 -2.23
C ARG A 135 -11.20 5.55 -2.50
N VAL A 136 -10.40 6.50 -2.02
CA VAL A 136 -10.72 7.94 -2.07
C VAL A 136 -10.36 8.54 -3.42
N GLU A 137 -9.18 8.23 -3.94
CA GLU A 137 -8.61 8.91 -5.09
C GLU A 137 -8.83 8.11 -6.39
N TYR A 138 -8.74 6.76 -6.34
CA TYR A 138 -9.03 5.89 -7.51
C TYR A 138 -10.51 5.47 -7.60
N GLY A 139 -11.35 5.76 -6.59
CA GLY A 139 -12.76 5.39 -6.59
C GLY A 139 -13.03 3.87 -6.53
N ILE A 140 -12.05 3.07 -6.09
CA ILE A 140 -12.21 1.62 -5.92
C ILE A 140 -12.89 1.37 -4.57
N LEU A 141 -14.22 1.46 -4.56
CA LEU A 141 -15.01 1.48 -3.31
C LEU A 141 -15.37 0.09 -2.76
N GLY A 142 -15.10 -0.99 -3.52
CA GLY A 142 -15.44 -2.35 -3.14
C GLY A 142 -16.95 -2.53 -2.92
N PRO A 143 -17.40 -3.19 -1.83
CA PRO A 143 -18.82 -3.46 -1.59
C PRO A 143 -19.67 -2.19 -1.36
N PHE A 144 -19.02 -1.03 -1.14
CA PHE A 144 -19.69 0.26 -0.99
C PHE A 144 -19.75 1.06 -2.30
N GLY A 145 -19.18 0.55 -3.39
CA GLY A 145 -19.29 1.17 -4.70
C GLY A 145 -20.69 1.03 -5.26
N LEU A 146 -21.33 2.16 -5.60
CA LEU A 146 -22.56 2.13 -6.39
C LEU A 146 -22.23 1.52 -7.76
N LYS A 147 -22.81 0.37 -8.11
CA LYS A 147 -22.96 -0.06 -9.51
C LYS A 147 -24.02 0.84 -10.18
N GLY A 148 -23.71 2.13 -10.31
CA GLY A 148 -24.57 3.12 -10.93
C GLY A 148 -24.31 3.16 -12.43
N ASN A 149 -25.30 2.74 -13.23
CA ASN A 149 -25.36 3.08 -14.65
C ASN A 149 -25.54 4.60 -14.78
N TRP A 150 -24.46 5.35 -14.69
CA TRP A 150 -24.44 6.74 -15.15
C TRP A 150 -24.27 6.70 -16.66
N LYS A 151 -25.40 6.74 -17.38
CA LYS A 151 -25.39 7.21 -18.76
C LYS A 151 -25.11 8.71 -18.70
N GLU A 152 -24.04 9.15 -19.35
CA GLU A 152 -23.94 10.52 -19.87
C GLU A 152 -25.04 10.78 -20.90
#